data_AF-A0A917ZU69-F1
#
_entry.id   AF-A0A917ZU69-F1
#
_cell.length_a   1.000
_cell.length_b   1.000
_cell.length_c   1.000
_cell.angle_alpha   90.00
_cell.angle_beta   90.00
_cell.angle_gamma   90.00
#
_symmetry.space_group_name_H-M   'P 1'
#
loop_
_entity.id
_entity.type
_entity.pdbx_description
1 polymer ?
#
loop_
_entity_poly.entity_id
_entity_poly.type
_entity_poly.pdbx_seq_one_letter_code
_entity_poly.pdbx_strand_id
1 'polypeptide(L)'
;MDDAGVAAPRTNPGNALMWLTCSTISVTATILAARLAARSSGPTPPHAEDVAESDEKYKMAYDAALRRLTQQEGTLGNLRVRAAGLLTVAGAIATFTSTIGLIGTDNPISSWWALWLLLTLTVILYCALRSLLPVRRGWSYGAPAKDLLDHEGDDIQLRLDATMGMVQGVKDNEDILVGRSRYYEIGACLLVVEVALAVAASVASK
;
A
#
# COMPACT_ATOMS: atom_id res chain seq x y z
N MET A 1 -58.14 6.91 -17.97
CA MET A 1 -57.31 6.27 -16.93
C MET A 1 -55.91 6.43 -17.46
N ASP A 2 -55.39 7.62 -17.24
CA ASP A 2 -54.33 8.23 -18.04
C ASP A 2 -53.08 8.30 -17.17
N ASP A 3 -52.14 7.39 -17.44
CA ASP A 3 -50.83 7.35 -16.78
C ASP A 3 -49.95 8.45 -17.37
N ALA A 4 -49.90 9.58 -16.65
CA ALA A 4 -48.95 10.66 -16.89
C ALA A 4 -47.54 10.21 -16.47
N GLY A 5 -46.68 9.93 -17.46
CA GLY A 5 -45.27 9.66 -17.28
C GLY A 5 -44.52 10.85 -16.68
N VAL A 6 -44.05 10.68 -15.43
CA VAL A 6 -43.17 11.62 -14.74
C VAL A 6 -41.76 11.50 -15.33
N ALA A 7 -41.38 12.48 -16.15
CA ALA A 7 -40.04 12.60 -16.69
C ALA A 7 -39.04 13.02 -15.60
N ALA A 8 -37.99 12.21 -15.39
CA ALA A 8 -36.92 12.51 -14.45
C ALA A 8 -36.07 13.72 -14.90
N PRO A 9 -35.64 14.59 -13.96
CA PRO A 9 -34.83 15.76 -14.29
C PRO A 9 -33.42 15.35 -14.75
N ARG A 10 -33.05 15.81 -15.95
CA ARG A 10 -31.67 15.71 -16.46
C ARG A 10 -30.77 16.67 -15.69
N THR A 11 -29.95 16.14 -14.79
CA THR A 11 -28.87 16.90 -14.14
C THR A 11 -27.72 17.12 -15.12
N ASN A 12 -27.47 18.39 -15.46
CA ASN A 12 -26.38 18.83 -16.32
C ASN A 12 -25.07 18.91 -15.51
N PRO A 13 -24.02 18.11 -15.82
CA PRO A 13 -22.78 18.06 -15.03
C PRO A 13 -21.86 19.29 -15.20
N GLY A 14 -22.23 20.28 -16.02
CA GLY A 14 -21.37 21.42 -16.37
C GLY A 14 -21.21 22.54 -15.33
N ASN A 15 -22.07 22.62 -14.30
CA ASN A 15 -22.13 23.82 -13.43
C ASN A 15 -21.55 23.63 -12.00
N ALA A 16 -20.98 22.47 -11.66
CA ALA A 16 -20.44 22.22 -10.31
C ALA A 16 -19.05 22.84 -10.06
N LEU A 17 -18.32 23.23 -11.11
CA LEU A 17 -16.92 23.69 -10.99
C LEU A 17 -16.77 25.19 -10.67
N MET A 18 -17.82 25.99 -10.77
CA MET A 18 -17.71 27.46 -10.63
C MET A 18 -17.98 27.99 -9.21
N TRP A 19 -18.54 27.18 -8.31
CA TRP A 19 -18.82 27.59 -6.93
C TRP A 19 -17.71 27.26 -5.92
N LEU A 20 -16.65 26.55 -6.34
CA LEU A 20 -15.51 26.18 -5.48
C LEU A 20 -14.36 27.19 -5.47
N THR A 21 -14.33 28.16 -6.39
CA THR A 21 -13.20 29.10 -6.52
C THR A 21 -13.41 30.44 -5.80
N CYS A 22 -14.63 30.74 -5.33
CA CYS A 22 -14.90 32.00 -4.63
C CYS A 22 -14.72 31.91 -3.10
N SER A 23 -14.80 30.70 -2.51
CA SER A 23 -14.64 30.51 -1.05
C SER A 23 -13.18 30.38 -0.57
N THR A 24 -12.21 30.23 -1.48
CA THR A 24 -10.79 30.01 -1.13
C THR A 24 -10.03 31.32 -0.87
N ILE A 25 -10.51 32.46 -1.38
CA ILE A 25 -9.82 33.74 -1.24
C ILE A 25 -9.99 34.34 0.17
N SER A 26 -11.10 34.04 0.87
CA SER A 26 -11.34 34.58 2.22
C SER A 26 -10.55 33.84 3.32
N VAL A 27 -10.16 32.59 3.10
CA VAL A 27 -9.42 31.78 4.08
C VAL A 27 -7.93 32.14 4.08
N THR A 28 -7.35 32.43 2.92
CA THR A 28 -5.92 32.80 2.80
C THR A 28 -5.60 34.14 3.47
N ALA A 29 -6.50 35.13 3.40
CA ALA A 29 -6.31 36.42 4.07
C ALA A 29 -6.29 36.31 5.60
N THR A 30 -7.14 35.44 6.18
CA THR A 30 -7.22 35.25 7.64
C THR A 30 -5.98 34.53 8.18
N ILE A 31 -5.45 33.54 7.43
CA ILE A 31 -4.23 32.82 7.81
C ILE A 31 -3.00 33.75 7.76
N LEU A 32 -2.93 34.67 6.80
CA LEU A 32 -1.81 35.61 6.68
C LEU A 32 -1.80 36.64 7.82
N ALA A 33 -2.96 37.16 8.22
CA ALA A 33 -3.09 38.09 9.34
C ALA A 33 -2.71 37.42 10.68
N ALA A 34 -3.10 36.15 10.88
CA ALA A 34 -2.71 35.39 12.07
C ALA A 34 -1.19 35.14 12.14
N ARG A 35 -0.55 34.84 11.01
CA ARG A 35 0.93 34.67 10.94
C ARG A 35 1.68 35.98 11.19
N LEU A 36 1.14 37.12 10.77
CA LEU A 36 1.77 38.42 11.01
C LEU A 36 1.64 38.85 12.47
N ALA A 37 0.51 38.58 13.13
CA ALA A 37 0.33 38.85 14.56
C ALA A 37 1.23 37.97 15.44
N ALA A 38 1.51 36.73 15.05
CA ALA A 38 2.42 35.84 15.77
C ALA A 38 3.91 36.24 15.64
N ARG A 39 4.26 37.13 14.70
CA ARG A 39 5.65 37.53 14.44
C ARG A 39 6.11 38.74 15.28
N SER A 40 5.21 39.42 16.00
CA SER A 40 5.55 40.64 16.77
C SER A 40 5.95 40.39 18.22
N SER A 41 5.77 39.18 18.75
CA SER A 41 6.37 38.77 20.02
C SER A 41 7.80 38.31 19.74
N GLY A 42 8.78 39.19 20.01
CA GLY A 42 10.18 38.82 19.96
C GLY A 42 10.43 37.59 20.85
N PRO A 43 11.25 36.62 20.40
CA PRO A 43 11.49 35.40 21.16
C PRO A 43 12.17 35.76 22.47
N THR A 44 11.48 35.51 23.59
CA THR A 44 12.12 35.43 24.90
C THR A 44 13.21 34.36 24.80
N PRO A 45 14.46 34.64 25.20
CA PRO A 45 15.53 33.64 25.11
C PRO A 45 15.06 32.38 25.85
N PRO A 46 15.09 31.20 25.19
CA PRO A 46 14.59 29.97 25.78
C PRO A 46 15.37 29.69 27.07
N HIS A 47 14.66 29.31 28.13
CA HIS A 47 15.34 28.88 29.34
C HIS A 47 16.09 27.58 29.02
N ALA A 48 17.30 27.41 29.58
CA ALA A 48 18.13 26.23 29.29
C ALA A 48 17.42 24.89 29.60
N GLU A 49 16.48 24.91 30.53
CA GLU A 49 15.60 23.79 30.88
C GLU A 49 14.63 23.42 29.74
N ASP A 50 14.09 24.43 29.03
CA ASP A 50 13.17 24.23 27.89
C ASP A 50 13.89 23.56 26.71
N VAL A 51 15.17 23.89 26.49
CA VAL A 51 15.98 23.30 25.42
C VAL A 51 16.23 21.81 25.69
N ALA A 52 16.62 21.45 26.93
CA ALA A 52 16.85 20.06 27.31
C ALA A 52 15.58 19.19 27.23
N GLU A 53 14.43 19.73 27.66
CA GLU A 53 13.14 19.02 27.54
C GLU A 53 12.75 18.82 26.06
N SER A 54 13.02 19.82 25.21
CA SER A 54 12.73 19.71 23.77
C SER A 54 13.59 18.64 23.10
N ASP A 55 14.88 18.55 23.43
CA ASP A 55 15.79 17.54 22.90
C ASP A 55 15.37 16.11 23.25
N GLU A 56 14.89 15.89 24.49
CA GLU A 56 14.37 14.59 24.91
C GLU A 56 13.13 14.18 24.11
N LYS A 57 12.20 15.13 23.87
CA LYS A 57 11.01 14.90 23.04
C LYS A 57 11.37 14.54 21.59
N TYR A 58 12.32 15.26 20.97
CA TYR A 58 12.75 14.94 19.60
C TYR A 58 13.43 13.58 19.51
N LYS A 59 14.27 13.24 20.48
CA LYS A 59 14.90 11.92 20.56
C LYS A 59 13.85 10.80 20.68
N MET A 60 12.86 10.98 21.54
CA MET A 60 11.77 10.01 21.70
C MET A 60 10.96 9.84 20.41
N ALA A 61 10.67 10.94 19.70
CA ALA A 61 9.96 10.90 18.41
C ALA A 61 10.78 10.19 17.32
N TYR A 62 12.08 10.47 17.23
CA TYR A 62 13.00 9.81 16.31
C TYR A 62 13.09 8.29 16.59
N ASP A 63 13.28 7.90 17.85
CA ASP A 63 13.35 6.49 18.26
C ASP A 63 12.03 5.76 17.96
N ALA A 64 10.89 6.41 18.15
CA ALA A 64 9.59 5.86 17.79
C ALA A 64 9.43 5.65 16.27
N ALA A 65 9.87 6.62 15.46
CA ALA A 65 9.85 6.52 14.00
C ALA A 65 10.78 5.40 13.51
N LEU A 66 11.99 5.29 14.08
CA LEU A 66 12.95 4.25 13.75
C LEU A 66 12.38 2.85 14.06
N ARG A 67 11.79 2.67 15.25
CA ARG A 67 11.14 1.40 15.63
C ARG A 67 10.03 1.01 14.65
N ARG A 68 9.24 1.96 14.17
CA ARG A 68 8.18 1.71 13.18
C ARG A 68 8.75 1.25 11.83
N LEU A 69 9.82 1.88 11.34
CA LEU A 69 10.49 1.44 10.10
C LEU A 69 11.05 0.02 10.23
N THR A 70 11.70 -0.30 11.36
CA THR A 70 12.19 -1.66 11.62
C THR A 70 11.06 -2.69 11.66
N GLN A 71 9.90 -2.34 12.22
CA GLN A 71 8.72 -3.21 12.20
C GLN A 71 8.17 -3.45 10.78
N GLN A 72 8.21 -2.43 9.91
CA GLN A 72 7.80 -2.57 8.51
C GLN A 72 8.73 -3.51 7.74
N GLU A 73 10.05 -3.46 7.99
CA GLU A 73 11.01 -4.39 7.39
C GLU A 73 10.71 -5.84 7.78
N GLY A 74 10.43 -6.08 9.07
CA GLY A 74 10.01 -7.40 9.55
C GLY A 74 8.72 -7.90 8.89
N THR A 75 7.74 -7.01 8.69
CA THR A 75 6.47 -7.31 8.02
C THR A 75 6.69 -7.69 6.55
N LEU A 76 7.52 -6.91 5.84
CA LEU A 76 7.89 -7.19 4.45
C LEU A 76 8.62 -8.53 4.32
N GLY A 77 9.53 -8.84 5.26
CA GLY A 77 10.22 -10.11 5.34
C GLY A 77 9.25 -11.29 5.48
N ASN A 78 8.30 -11.20 6.41
CA ASN A 78 7.26 -12.22 6.61
C ASN A 78 6.38 -12.40 5.35
N LEU A 79 5.99 -11.31 4.68
CA LEU A 79 5.24 -11.38 3.42
C LEU A 79 6.03 -12.12 2.33
N ARG A 80 7.34 -11.90 2.22
CA ARG A 80 8.19 -12.62 1.25
C ARG A 80 8.25 -14.12 1.54
N VAL A 81 8.41 -14.50 2.82
CA VAL A 81 8.43 -15.91 3.22
C VAL A 81 7.10 -16.59 2.90
N ARG A 82 5.97 -15.93 3.21
CA ARG A 82 4.63 -16.45 2.90
C ARG A 82 4.38 -16.57 1.40
N ALA A 83 4.79 -15.59 0.61
CA ALA A 83 4.67 -15.62 -0.84
C ALA A 83 5.54 -16.71 -1.48
N ALA A 84 6.74 -16.97 -0.95
CA ALA A 84 7.57 -18.09 -1.35
C ALA A 84 6.89 -19.43 -1.05
N GLY A 85 6.28 -19.58 0.15
CA GLY A 85 5.50 -20.76 0.50
C GLY A 85 4.32 -21.00 -0.43
N LEU A 86 3.59 -19.94 -0.81
CA LEU A 86 2.50 -20.02 -1.78
C LEU A 86 3.00 -20.54 -3.14
N LEU A 87 4.15 -20.04 -3.62
CA LEU A 87 4.76 -20.48 -4.87
C LEU A 87 5.18 -21.97 -4.81
N THR A 88 5.74 -22.42 -3.69
CA THR A 88 6.11 -23.82 -3.48
C THR A 88 4.89 -24.73 -3.55
N VAL A 89 3.79 -24.37 -2.86
CA VAL A 89 2.55 -25.15 -2.89
C VAL A 89 1.92 -25.16 -4.28
N ALA A 90 1.87 -24.00 -4.95
CA ALA A 90 1.39 -23.91 -6.33
C ALA A 90 2.21 -24.80 -7.29
N GLY A 91 3.54 -24.81 -7.13
CA GLY A 91 4.43 -25.70 -7.90
C GLY A 91 4.14 -27.18 -7.67
N ALA A 92 3.92 -27.59 -6.42
CA ALA A 92 3.55 -28.97 -6.10
C ALA A 92 2.22 -29.37 -6.74
N ILE A 93 1.20 -28.49 -6.67
CA ILE A 93 -0.10 -28.71 -7.33
C ILE A 93 0.07 -28.82 -8.84
N ALA A 94 0.88 -27.94 -9.45
CA ALA A 94 1.19 -27.98 -10.88
C ALA A 94 1.78 -29.33 -11.27
N THR A 95 2.74 -29.84 -10.49
CA THR A 95 3.37 -31.14 -10.72
C THR A 95 2.35 -32.27 -10.67
N PHE A 96 1.53 -32.35 -9.61
CA PHE A 96 0.50 -33.40 -9.52
C PHE A 96 -0.52 -33.32 -10.64
N THR A 97 -0.99 -32.12 -10.97
CA THR A 97 -1.96 -31.89 -12.05
C THR A 97 -1.38 -32.30 -13.40
N SER A 98 -0.13 -31.96 -13.66
CA SER A 98 0.58 -32.39 -14.87
C SER A 98 0.73 -33.90 -14.94
N THR A 99 1.04 -34.58 -13.83
CA THR A 99 1.16 -36.04 -13.77
C THR A 99 -0.17 -36.72 -14.07
N ILE A 100 -1.28 -36.25 -13.47
CA ILE A 100 -2.61 -36.82 -13.70
C ILE A 100 -3.08 -36.58 -15.14
N GLY A 101 -2.83 -35.38 -15.69
CA GLY A 101 -3.25 -35.02 -17.04
C GLY A 101 -2.45 -35.69 -18.17
N LEU A 102 -1.16 -36.01 -17.96
CA LEU A 102 -0.33 -36.64 -19.00
C LEU A 102 -0.42 -38.17 -19.05
N ILE A 103 -0.71 -38.84 -17.93
CA ILE A 103 -0.53 -40.31 -17.83
C ILE A 103 -1.82 -41.08 -18.17
N GLY A 104 -2.99 -40.44 -18.14
CA GLY A 104 -4.26 -41.09 -18.53
C GLY A 104 -4.52 -41.01 -20.03
N THR A 105 -4.06 -41.98 -20.82
CA THR A 105 -4.40 -42.09 -22.26
C THR A 105 -5.87 -42.44 -22.50
N ASP A 106 -6.51 -43.10 -21.53
CA ASP A 106 -7.81 -43.75 -21.77
C ASP A 106 -9.01 -42.82 -21.50
N ASN A 107 -8.82 -41.76 -20.71
CA ASN A 107 -9.83 -40.73 -20.44
C ASN A 107 -9.17 -39.36 -20.29
N PRO A 108 -8.83 -38.67 -21.41
CA PRO A 108 -8.22 -37.36 -21.34
C PRO A 108 -9.15 -36.36 -20.66
N ILE A 109 -8.60 -35.54 -19.77
CA ILE A 109 -9.32 -34.42 -19.18
C ILE A 109 -9.82 -33.51 -20.31
N SER A 110 -11.09 -33.10 -20.27
CA SER A 110 -11.64 -32.16 -21.26
C SER A 110 -10.75 -30.92 -21.37
N SER A 111 -10.44 -30.49 -22.60
CA SER A 111 -9.55 -29.36 -22.87
C SER A 111 -9.97 -28.08 -22.14
N TRP A 112 -11.27 -27.94 -21.84
CA TRP A 112 -11.79 -26.82 -21.06
C TRP A 112 -11.29 -26.80 -19.62
N TRP A 113 -11.26 -27.94 -18.93
CA TRP A 113 -10.74 -28.03 -17.55
C TRP A 113 -9.24 -27.75 -17.50
N ALA A 114 -8.49 -28.30 -18.45
CA ALA A 114 -7.06 -28.03 -18.57
C ALA A 114 -6.76 -26.54 -18.80
N LEU A 115 -7.56 -25.87 -19.64
CA LEU A 115 -7.43 -24.42 -19.89
C LEU A 115 -7.69 -23.62 -18.60
N TRP A 116 -8.74 -23.95 -17.85
CA TRP A 116 -9.07 -23.26 -16.61
C TRP A 116 -7.99 -23.42 -15.55
N LEU A 117 -7.50 -24.64 -15.32
CA LEU A 117 -6.39 -24.92 -14.38
C LEU A 117 -5.11 -24.18 -14.78
N LEU A 118 -4.78 -24.15 -16.08
CA LEU A 118 -3.61 -23.41 -16.55
C LEU A 118 -3.75 -21.90 -16.33
N LEU A 119 -4.95 -21.36 -16.57
CA LEU A 119 -5.23 -19.92 -16.42
C LEU A 119 -5.12 -19.50 -14.96
N THR A 120 -5.80 -20.20 -14.05
CA THR A 120 -5.75 -19.95 -12.60
C THR A 120 -4.34 -20.08 -12.06
N LEU A 121 -3.58 -21.11 -12.47
CA LEU A 121 -2.18 -21.29 -12.06
C LEU A 121 -1.29 -20.14 -12.52
N THR A 122 -1.52 -19.62 -13.74
CA THR A 122 -0.83 -18.44 -14.26
C THR A 122 -1.15 -17.18 -13.43
N VAL A 123 -2.41 -17.00 -13.03
CA VAL A 123 -2.83 -15.87 -12.18
C VAL A 123 -2.23 -15.98 -10.77
N ILE A 124 -2.19 -17.18 -10.18
CA ILE A 124 -1.53 -17.44 -8.89
C ILE A 124 -0.04 -17.09 -8.97
N LEU A 125 0.64 -17.54 -10.04
CA LEU A 125 2.04 -17.21 -10.28
C LEU A 125 2.26 -15.69 -10.41
N TYR A 126 1.39 -15.00 -11.14
CA TYR A 126 1.45 -13.54 -11.26
C TYR A 126 1.31 -12.85 -9.88
N CYS A 127 0.36 -13.28 -9.06
CA CYS A 127 0.14 -12.74 -7.71
C CYS A 127 1.36 -13.00 -6.80
N ALA A 128 1.91 -14.22 -6.84
CA ALA A 128 3.10 -14.59 -6.09
C ALA A 128 4.30 -13.73 -6.48
N LEU A 129 4.58 -13.62 -7.79
CA LEU A 129 5.67 -12.80 -8.31
C LEU A 129 5.50 -11.32 -7.95
N ARG A 130 4.29 -10.78 -8.05
CA ARG A 130 4.01 -9.39 -7.64
C ARG A 130 4.26 -9.15 -6.15
N SER A 131 3.94 -10.12 -5.30
CA SER A 131 4.25 -10.06 -3.87
C SER A 131 5.76 -10.16 -3.60
N LEU A 132 6.48 -10.98 -4.38
CA LEU A 132 7.91 -11.25 -4.19
C LEU A 132 8.84 -10.16 -4.76
N LEU A 133 8.44 -9.50 -5.86
CA LEU A 133 9.27 -8.52 -6.54
C LEU A 133 9.69 -7.38 -5.58
N PRO A 134 10.95 -6.89 -5.64
CA PRO A 134 11.38 -5.79 -4.80
C PRO A 134 10.55 -4.52 -5.08
N VAL A 135 10.22 -3.75 -4.02
CA VAL A 135 9.59 -2.44 -4.19
C VAL A 135 10.66 -1.49 -4.72
N ARG A 136 10.70 -1.28 -6.04
CA ARG A 136 11.69 -0.39 -6.67
C ARG A 136 11.27 1.07 -6.73
N ARG A 137 9.98 1.38 -6.61
CA ARG A 137 9.44 2.74 -6.71
C ARG A 137 8.52 3.02 -5.53
N GLY A 138 8.73 4.17 -4.89
CA GLY A 138 7.87 4.68 -3.81
C GLY A 138 8.20 4.17 -2.41
N TRP A 139 9.15 3.24 -2.24
CA TRP A 139 9.60 2.87 -0.89
C TRP A 139 10.58 3.90 -0.36
N SER A 140 10.28 4.50 0.77
CA SER A 140 11.12 5.51 1.42
C SER A 140 11.41 5.12 2.87
N TYR A 141 12.68 5.19 3.27
CA TYR A 141 13.09 4.94 4.66
C TYR A 141 13.22 6.24 5.48
N GLY A 142 12.92 7.40 4.89
CA GLY A 142 13.04 8.71 5.55
C GLY A 142 13.50 9.80 4.59
N ALA A 143 13.89 10.95 5.16
CA ALA A 143 14.47 12.04 4.39
C ALA A 143 15.80 11.61 3.72
N PRO A 144 16.09 12.05 2.49
CA PRO A 144 17.37 11.77 1.84
C PRO A 144 18.52 12.29 2.71
N ALA A 145 19.57 11.49 2.91
CA ALA A 145 20.77 11.90 3.65
C ALA A 145 21.39 13.19 3.10
N LYS A 146 21.24 13.42 1.78
CA LYS A 146 21.68 14.67 1.15
C LYS A 146 20.91 15.89 1.67
N ASP A 147 19.59 15.79 1.80
CA ASP A 147 18.75 16.89 2.27
C ASP A 147 19.02 17.22 3.74
N LEU A 148 19.45 16.22 4.51
CA LEU A 148 19.91 16.35 5.90
C LEU A 148 21.31 16.99 5.99
N LEU A 149 22.22 16.66 5.08
CA LEU A 149 23.59 17.21 5.06
C LEU A 149 23.67 18.63 4.48
N ASP A 150 22.80 18.96 3.53
CA ASP A 150 22.72 20.29 2.91
C ASP A 150 21.98 21.31 3.81
N HIS A 151 21.44 20.88 4.95
CA HIS A 151 20.78 21.75 5.93
C HIS A 151 21.82 22.55 6.75
N GLU A 152 22.11 23.77 6.33
CA GLU A 152 22.77 24.78 7.18
C GLU A 152 21.74 25.37 8.16
N GLY A 153 21.47 24.66 9.25
CA GLY A 153 20.43 25.03 10.22
C GLY A 153 20.71 24.54 11.63
N ASP A 154 19.81 24.90 12.54
CA ASP A 154 19.81 24.44 13.94
C ASP A 154 19.57 22.92 14.00
N ASP A 155 20.33 22.21 14.84
CA ASP A 155 20.28 20.73 14.98
C ASP A 155 18.85 20.25 15.31
N ILE A 156 18.09 21.09 16.01
CA ILE A 156 16.69 20.83 16.34
C ILE A 156 15.81 20.75 15.07
N GLN A 157 15.98 21.68 14.14
CA GLN A 157 15.21 21.68 12.88
C GLN A 157 15.58 20.49 12.01
N LEU A 158 16.86 20.14 11.97
CA LEU A 158 17.35 18.96 11.26
C LEU A 158 16.69 17.67 11.76
N ARG A 159 16.62 17.49 13.10
CA ARG A 159 15.98 16.33 13.71
C ARG A 159 14.48 16.30 13.48
N LEU A 160 13.82 17.47 13.52
CA LEU A 160 12.40 17.58 13.23
C LEU A 160 12.11 17.15 11.79
N ASP A 161 12.87 17.66 10.82
CA ASP A 161 12.69 17.32 9.40
C ASP A 161 13.03 15.86 9.11
N ALA A 162 14.07 15.31 9.74
CA ALA A 162 14.37 13.88 9.70
C ALA A 162 13.17 13.05 10.17
N THR A 163 12.61 13.41 11.33
CA THR A 163 11.49 12.70 11.95
C THR A 163 10.24 12.79 11.09
N MET A 164 9.93 13.97 10.56
CA MET A 164 8.78 14.18 9.65
C MET A 164 8.95 13.38 8.35
N GLY A 165 10.15 13.35 7.79
CA GLY A 165 10.48 12.52 6.63
C GLY A 165 10.29 11.02 6.90
N MET A 166 10.68 10.54 8.07
CA MET A 166 10.46 9.13 8.47
C MET A 166 8.97 8.82 8.66
N VAL A 167 8.22 9.71 9.32
CA VAL A 167 6.76 9.53 9.50
C VAL A 167 6.04 9.49 8.16
N GLN A 168 6.40 10.38 7.22
CA GLN A 168 5.85 10.37 5.88
C GLN A 168 6.23 9.09 5.13
N GLY A 169 7.49 8.66 5.21
CA GLY A 169 7.94 7.38 4.62
C GLY A 169 7.19 6.17 5.17
N VAL A 170 6.93 6.12 6.48
CA VAL A 170 6.12 5.05 7.10
C VAL A 170 4.73 4.99 6.48
N LYS A 171 4.06 6.15 6.32
CA LYS A 171 2.72 6.22 5.75
C LYS A 171 2.70 5.77 4.28
N ASP A 172 3.63 6.27 3.47
CA ASP A 172 3.72 5.90 2.05
C ASP A 172 4.04 4.41 1.86
N ASN A 173 4.89 3.84 2.73
CA ASN A 173 5.21 2.42 2.73
C ASN A 173 4.02 1.55 3.16
N GLU A 174 3.18 2.02 4.08
CA GLU A 174 2.00 1.30 4.56
C GLU A 174 1.00 1.05 3.43
N ASP A 175 0.72 2.06 2.60
CA ASP A 175 -0.15 1.92 1.43
C ASP A 175 0.37 0.85 0.45
N ILE A 176 1.69 0.82 0.23
CA ILE A 176 2.35 -0.18 -0.62
C ILE A 176 2.23 -1.59 0.00
N LEU A 177 2.44 -1.71 1.31
CA LEU A 177 2.31 -2.98 2.03
C LEU A 177 0.87 -3.51 1.96
N VAL A 178 -0.13 -2.66 2.18
CA VAL A 178 -1.54 -3.02 2.07
C VAL A 178 -1.85 -3.51 0.67
N GLY A 179 -1.41 -2.78 -0.37
CA GLY A 179 -1.57 -3.20 -1.76
C GLY A 179 -0.99 -4.59 -2.03
N ARG A 180 0.21 -4.88 -1.50
CA ARG A 180 0.87 -6.19 -1.66
C ARG A 180 0.19 -7.31 -0.88
N SER A 181 -0.27 -7.03 0.34
CA SER A 181 -0.99 -8.01 1.16
C SER A 181 -2.25 -8.51 0.43
N ARG A 182 -2.97 -7.61 -0.26
CA ARG A 182 -4.14 -7.97 -1.08
C ARG A 182 -3.79 -8.91 -2.23
N TYR A 183 -2.67 -8.72 -2.93
CA TYR A 183 -2.24 -9.65 -3.97
C TYR A 183 -1.93 -11.04 -3.41
N TYR A 184 -1.31 -11.11 -2.24
CA TYR A 184 -1.08 -12.38 -1.55
C TYR A 184 -2.40 -13.07 -1.17
N GLU A 185 -3.35 -12.33 -0.57
CA GLU A 185 -4.67 -12.86 -0.20
C GLU A 185 -5.44 -13.39 -1.41
N ILE A 186 -5.47 -12.62 -2.52
CA ILE A 186 -6.08 -13.06 -3.78
C ILE A 186 -5.41 -14.34 -4.29
N GLY A 187 -4.08 -14.39 -4.29
CA GLY A 187 -3.32 -15.58 -4.71
C GLY A 187 -3.63 -16.80 -3.84
N ALA A 188 -3.77 -16.62 -2.53
CA ALA A 188 -4.14 -17.68 -1.60
C ALA A 188 -5.57 -18.20 -1.84
N CYS A 189 -6.54 -17.29 -2.05
CA CYS A 189 -7.90 -17.68 -2.39
C CYS A 189 -7.96 -18.44 -3.72
N LEU A 190 -7.26 -17.96 -4.75
CA LEU A 190 -7.18 -18.62 -6.05
C LEU A 190 -6.56 -20.02 -5.94
N LEU A 191 -5.55 -20.20 -5.08
CA LEU A 191 -4.94 -21.50 -4.84
C LEU A 191 -5.93 -22.50 -4.23
N VAL A 192 -6.80 -22.07 -3.32
CA VAL A 192 -7.88 -22.92 -2.78
C VAL A 192 -8.88 -23.29 -3.88
N VAL A 193 -9.28 -22.32 -4.71
CA VAL A 193 -10.17 -22.56 -5.86
C VAL A 193 -9.53 -23.54 -6.84
N GLU A 194 -8.23 -23.40 -7.12
CA GLU A 194 -7.50 -24.27 -8.02
C GLU A 194 -7.50 -25.73 -7.54
N VAL A 195 -7.24 -25.95 -6.24
CA VAL A 195 -7.31 -27.29 -5.65
C VAL A 195 -8.72 -27.89 -5.80
N ALA A 196 -9.76 -27.08 -5.56
CA ALA A 196 -11.13 -27.53 -5.71
C ALA A 196 -11.48 -27.89 -7.17
N LEU A 197 -11.03 -27.07 -8.13
CA LEU A 197 -11.20 -27.34 -9.57
C LEU A 197 -10.46 -28.60 -10.00
N ALA A 198 -9.21 -28.80 -9.54
CA ALA A 198 -8.42 -29.98 -9.86
C ALA A 198 -9.09 -31.26 -9.34
N VAL A 199 -9.62 -31.23 -8.11
CA VAL A 199 -10.39 -32.35 -7.54
C VAL A 199 -11.67 -32.60 -8.34
N ALA A 200 -12.44 -31.55 -8.66
CA ALA A 200 -13.68 -31.69 -9.44
C ALA A 200 -13.40 -32.28 -10.84
N ALA A 201 -12.36 -31.81 -11.52
CA ALA A 201 -11.93 -32.35 -12.81
C ALA A 201 -11.56 -33.84 -12.70
N SER A 202 -10.86 -34.23 -11.64
CA SER A 202 -10.45 -35.63 -11.40
C SER A 202 -11.62 -36.57 -11.11
N VAL A 203 -12.70 -36.05 -10.52
CA VAL A 203 -13.92 -36.81 -10.25
C VAL A 203 -14.77 -36.91 -11.51
N ALA A 204 -14.86 -35.83 -12.29
CA ALA A 204 -15.62 -35.79 -13.54
C ALA A 204 -14.99 -36.59 -14.69
N SER A 205 -13.70 -36.92 -14.60
CA SER A 205 -12.99 -37.75 -15.59
C SER A 205 -13.12 -39.26 -15.35
N LYS A 206 -13.80 -39.68 -14.28
CA LYS A 206 -14.14 -41.09 -14.02
C LYS A 206 -15.45 -41.44 -14.72
#